data_AF-A0A6V7HSH5-F1
#
_entry.id   AF-A0A6V7HSH5-F1
#
_cell.length_a   1.000
_cell.length_b   1.000
_cell.length_c   1.000
_cell.angle_alpha   90.00
_cell.angle_beta   90.00
_cell.angle_gamma   90.00
#
_symmetry.space_group_name_H-M   'P 1'
#
loop_
_entity.id
_entity.type
_entity.pdbx_description
1 polymer ?
#
loop_
_entity_poly.entity_id
_entity_poly.type
_entity_poly.pdbx_seq_one_letter_code
_entity_poly.pdbx_strand_id
1 'polypeptide(L)' 'VRQMIENVRQQLTLLIENANWMTNADRAVLNDKLKTIKLYVGFPDWYKNDTAVKAIYKG' A
#
# COMPACT_ATOMS: atom_id res chain seq x y z
N VAL A 1 13.41 -1.79 2.96
CA VAL A 1 12.27 -1.67 2.02
C VAL A 1 11.10 -0.88 2.60
N ARG A 2 10.58 -1.23 3.79
CA ARG A 2 9.43 -0.51 4.38
C ARG A 2 9.62 1.01 4.51
N GLN A 3 10.81 1.44 4.94
CA GLN A 3 11.16 2.86 5.01
C GLN A 3 11.13 3.57 3.64
N MET A 4 11.63 2.91 2.58
CA MET A 4 11.61 3.48 1.24
C MET A 4 10.18 3.66 0.74
N ILE A 5 9.30 2.70 1.02
CA ILE A 5 7.88 2.80 0.65
C ILE A 5 7.20 3.96 1.38
N GLU A 6 7.51 4.15 2.66
CA GLU A 6 6.97 5.27 3.43
C GLU A 6 7.45 6.61 2.87
N ASN A 7 8.73 6.71 2.52
CA ASN A 7 9.27 7.90 1.87
C ASN A 7 8.54 8.19 0.53
N VAL A 8 8.30 7.17 -0.30
CA VAL A 8 7.55 7.33 -1.56
C VAL A 8 6.12 7.79 -1.30
N ARG A 9 5.44 7.23 -0.29
CA ARG A 9 4.09 7.65 0.10
C ARG A 9 4.06 9.12 0.50
N GLN A 10 5.01 9.57 1.32
CA GLN A 10 5.12 10.97 1.73
C GLN A 10 5.35 11.91 0.54
N GLN A 11 6.25 11.55 -0.37
CA GLN A 11 6.48 12.35 -1.58
C GLN A 11 5.23 12.42 -2.46
N LEU A 12 4.50 11.32 -2.61
CA LEU A 12 3.26 11.32 -3.38
C LEU A 12 2.16 12.18 -2.73
N THR A 13 2.06 12.18 -1.40
CA THR A 13 1.17 13.10 -0.67
C THR A 13 1.53 14.56 -0.98
N LEU A 14 2.81 14.92 -0.91
CA LEU A 14 3.27 16.28 -1.23
C LEU A 14 2.93 16.67 -2.68
N LEU A 15 3.06 15.74 -3.64
CA LEU A 15 2.69 16.01 -5.04
C LEU A 15 1.19 16.29 -5.20
N ILE A 16 0.34 15.54 -4.52
CA ILE A 16 -1.13 15.77 -4.54
C ILE A 16 -1.48 17.11 -3.90
N GLU A 17 -0.85 17.45 -2.78
CA GLU A 17 -1.07 18.73 -2.08
C GLU A 17 -0.59 19.94 -2.88
N ASN A 18 0.37 19.77 -3.79
CA ASN A 18 0.89 20.85 -4.62
C ASN A 18 0.32 20.86 -6.06
N ALA A 19 -0.52 19.89 -6.43
CA ALA A 19 -1.11 19.82 -7.76
C ALA A 19 -2.13 20.95 -8.00
N ASN A 20 -1.81 21.88 -8.88
CA ASN A 20 -2.65 23.03 -9.23
C ASN A 20 -3.89 22.68 -10.08
N TRP A 21 -3.91 21.49 -10.67
CA TRP A 21 -4.96 21.03 -11.58
C TRP A 21 -6.06 20.22 -10.88
N MET A 22 -5.86 19.84 -9.61
CA MET A 22 -6.82 19.05 -8.84
C MET A 22 -7.74 19.96 -8.01
N THR A 23 -9.02 19.59 -7.94
CA THR A 23 -9.93 20.23 -6.98
C THR A 23 -9.67 19.73 -5.56
N ASN A 24 -10.20 20.43 -4.56
CA ASN A 24 -10.12 20.00 -3.16
C ASN A 24 -10.80 18.63 -2.93
N ALA A 25 -11.88 18.35 -3.67
CA ALA A 25 -12.58 17.06 -3.61
C ALA A 25 -11.70 15.92 -4.15
N ASP A 26 -11.04 16.13 -5.30
CA ASP A 26 -10.13 15.13 -5.88
C ASP A 26 -8.95 14.83 -4.96
N ARG A 27 -8.38 15.87 -4.32
CA ARG A 27 -7.32 15.71 -3.32
C ARG A 27 -7.77 14.88 -2.13
N ALA A 28 -8.98 15.12 -1.62
CA ALA A 28 -9.51 14.38 -0.48
C ALA A 28 -9.65 12.87 -0.80
N VAL A 29 -10.18 12.53 -1.99
CA VAL A 29 -10.31 11.15 -2.46
C VAL A 29 -8.94 10.48 -2.61
N LEU A 30 -7.98 11.17 -3.23
CA LEU A 30 -6.63 10.63 -3.42
C LEU A 30 -5.89 10.43 -2.09
N ASN A 31 -6.03 11.35 -1.15
CA ASN A 31 -5.44 11.22 0.18
C ASN A 31 -6.05 10.05 0.97
N ASP A 32 -7.36 9.81 0.87
CA ASP A 32 -8.00 8.66 1.49
C ASP A 32 -7.52 7.33 0.88
N LYS A 33 -7.39 7.29 -0.45
CA LYS A 33 -6.80 6.16 -1.15
C LYS A 33 -5.37 5.88 -0.70
N LEU A 34 -4.53 6.91 -0.55
CA LEU A 34 -3.14 6.74 -0.10
C LEU A 34 -3.02 6.13 1.30
N LYS A 35 -3.94 6.48 2.20
CA LYS A 35 -4.00 5.92 3.57
C LYS A 35 -4.39 4.44 3.57
N THR A 36 -5.19 4.01 2.60
CA THR A 36 -5.76 2.66 2.55
C THR A 36 -4.96 1.68 1.68
N ILE A 37 -3.94 2.13 0.95
CA ILE A 37 -3.07 1.25 0.15
C ILE A 37 -2.38 0.23 1.05
N LYS A 38 -2.71 -1.05 0.80
CA LYS A 38 -2.05 -2.20 1.40
C LYS A 38 -0.73 -2.49 0.67
N LEU A 39 0.28 -2.87 1.44
CA LEU A 39 1.62 -3.18 0.93
C LEU A 39 1.90 -4.66 1.14
N TYR A 40 2.32 -5.33 0.07
CA TYR A 40 2.71 -6.74 0.08
C TYR A 40 4.16 -6.82 -0.41
N VAL A 41 5.08 -7.24 0.46
CA VAL A 41 6.52 -7.24 0.18
C VAL A 41 7.08 -8.62 0.48
N GLY A 42 7.81 -9.20 -0.48
CA GLY A 42 8.40 -10.53 -0.35
C GLY A 42 7.34 -11.62 -0.58
N PHE A 43 6.81 -12.19 0.49
CA PHE A 43 5.82 -13.27 0.44
C PHE A 43 4.70 -13.02 1.46
N PRO A 44 3.48 -13.55 1.22
CA PRO A 44 2.38 -13.41 2.18
C PRO A 44 2.74 -14.06 3.51
N ASP A 45 2.36 -13.43 4.63
CA ASP A 45 2.72 -13.95 5.96
C ASP A 45 2.21 -15.36 6.23
N TRP A 46 1.09 -15.75 5.62
CA TRP A 46 0.53 -17.09 5.78
C TRP A 46 1.44 -18.21 5.26
N TYR A 47 2.38 -17.90 4.34
CA TYR A 47 3.38 -18.88 3.90
C TYR A 47 4.32 -19.33 5.02
N LYS A 48 4.41 -18.60 6.14
CA LYS A 48 5.16 -19.02 7.33
C LYS A 48 4.45 -20.14 8.11
N ASN A 49 3.16 -20.37 7.84
CA ASN A 49 2.38 -21.43 8.47
C ASN A 49 2.50 -22.73 7.65
N ASP A 50 3.41 -23.59 8.06
CA ASP A 50 3.68 -24.88 7.41
C ASP A 50 2.44 -25.77 7.28
N THR A 51 1.56 -25.81 8.30
CA THR A 51 0.30 -26.55 8.24
C THR A 51 -0.64 -26.01 7.17
N ALA A 52 -0.77 -24.68 7.08
CA ALA A 52 -1.60 -24.03 6.06
C ALA A 52 -1.05 -24.28 4.65
N VAL A 53 0.26 -24.17 4.48
CA VAL A 53 0.94 -24.48 3.22
C VAL A 53 0.67 -25.94 2.82
N LYS A 54 0.92 -26.90 3.72
CA LYS A 54 0.69 -28.33 3.46
C LYS A 54 -0.77 -28.67 3.17
N ALA A 55 -1.73 -27.99 3.80
CA ALA A 55 -3.15 -28.17 3.53
C ALA A 55 -3.51 -27.72 2.11
N ILE A 56 -3.04 -26.55 1.67
CA ILE A 56 -3.28 -26.03 0.31
C ILE A 56 -2.71 -26.97 -0.76
N TYR A 57 -1.55 -27.56 -0.52
CA TYR A 57 -0.91 -28.47 -1.49
C TYR A 57 -1.43 -29.92 -1.42
N LYS A 58 -2.28 -30.28 -0.44
CA LYS A 58 -2.86 -31.62 -0.32
C LYS A 58 -4.13 -31.82 -1.16
N GLY A 59 -4.77 -30.75 -1.65
CA GLY A 59 -6.03 -30.80 -2.40
C GLY A 59 -7.23 -30.70 -1.49
#